data_AF-A0A375A9Y1-F1
#
_entry.id   AF-A0A375A9Y1-F1
#
_cell.length_a   1.000
_cell.length_b   1.000
_cell.length_c   1.000
_cell.angle_alpha   90.00
_cell.angle_beta   90.00
_cell.angle_gamma   90.00
#
_symmetry.space_group_name_H-M   'P 1'
#
loop_
_entity.id
_entity.type
_entity.pdbx_description
1 polymer ?
#
loop_
_entity_poly.entity_id
_entity_poly.type
_entity_poly.pdbx_seq_one_letter_code
_entity_poly.pdbx_strand_id
1 'polypeptide(L)'
;MYGTSGILPLRTWLDHLHQGLLLGDIGRNYSELAASWLWVAALGGVVLWQGTRPRRKAKKVKGGFAIARHWHITLGLCLLAGLLFFSTTGLTWSQWAGNNIDSMRSALNWLTPQVNTSLDNVKPVAPADAHAEHHGDMSMPGMSMKPATPKPVAVNRSDSDWGNVLNAARAAGISAAKVELRQPKGAGKAWTVTEVDRRWPTQVDAVSVNPDDFTIVDHVWFDKFPLVAKLTRWGVDAHMGVLFGLPNQLILAAFGLGLCAMIVLGYRMWWMRRPSRAEANPAQTLFASWLALTLYGRIGTLLIALALGYCLPVMGVSLLIFLLVDILRWKHHQRQTRAGSAPHSSQRLPLNSIQSRMAVKNLRKR
;
A
#
# COMPACT_ATOMS: atom_id res chain seq x y z
N MET A 1 -4.73 -18.46 -26.98
CA MET A 1 -3.44 -18.34 -26.28
C MET A 1 -3.48 -19.33 -25.12
N TYR A 2 -2.48 -20.19 -24.99
CA TYR A 2 -2.41 -21.22 -23.95
C TYR A 2 -2.35 -20.61 -22.55
N GLY A 3 -2.98 -21.27 -21.58
CA GLY A 3 -3.18 -20.78 -20.21
C GLY A 3 -1.89 -20.43 -19.45
N THR A 4 -2.02 -19.43 -18.58
CA THR A 4 -1.21 -19.12 -17.38
C THR A 4 0.32 -18.94 -17.44
N SER A 5 1.05 -19.13 -18.55
CA SER A 5 2.52 -18.97 -18.50
C SER A 5 3.20 -18.40 -19.75
N GLY A 6 2.48 -17.68 -20.62
CA GLY A 6 3.09 -16.87 -21.69
C GLY A 6 3.91 -15.67 -21.20
N ILE A 7 4.30 -15.65 -19.93
CA ILE A 7 5.03 -14.59 -19.26
C ILE A 7 6.49 -15.02 -19.20
N LEU A 8 7.40 -14.19 -19.73
CA LEU A 8 8.84 -14.48 -19.71
C LEU A 8 9.31 -14.75 -18.27
N PRO A 9 10.22 -15.74 -18.04
CA PRO A 9 10.69 -16.09 -16.68
C PRO A 9 11.18 -14.89 -15.87
N LEU A 10 11.82 -13.92 -16.54
CA LEU A 10 12.27 -12.68 -15.93
C LEU A 10 11.11 -11.85 -15.35
N ARG A 11 9.99 -11.77 -16.06
CA ARG A 11 8.83 -11.00 -15.60
C ARG A 11 8.19 -11.68 -14.39
N THR A 12 8.02 -13.00 -14.41
CA THR A 12 7.54 -13.75 -13.23
C THR A 12 8.44 -13.53 -12.02
N TRP A 13 9.76 -13.55 -12.22
CA TRP A 13 10.70 -13.27 -11.14
C TRP A 13 10.58 -11.85 -10.59
N LEU A 14 10.46 -10.84 -11.46
CA LEU A 14 10.24 -9.45 -11.06
C LEU A 14 8.91 -9.26 -10.32
N ASP A 15 7.85 -9.93 -10.76
CA ASP A 15 6.53 -9.87 -10.13
C ASP A 15 6.60 -10.42 -8.69
N HIS A 16 7.25 -11.57 -8.48
CA HIS A 16 7.47 -12.11 -7.13
C HIS A 16 8.40 -11.24 -6.26
N LEU A 17 9.43 -10.64 -6.85
CA LEU A 17 10.31 -9.71 -6.16
C LEU A 17 9.57 -8.44 -5.72
N HIS A 18 8.68 -7.90 -6.56
CA HIS A 18 7.89 -6.72 -6.24
C HIS A 18 6.83 -7.03 -5.16
N GLN A 19 6.11 -8.15 -5.31
CA GLN A 19 5.03 -8.52 -4.40
C GLN A 19 5.52 -8.91 -3.00
N GLY A 20 6.68 -9.58 -2.90
CA GLY A 20 7.11 -10.15 -1.64
C GLY A 20 8.62 -10.28 -1.47
N LEU A 21 9.45 -9.56 -2.24
CA LEU A 21 10.91 -9.57 -2.12
C LEU A 21 11.55 -10.97 -2.19
N LEU A 22 10.83 -11.97 -2.73
CA LEU A 22 11.21 -13.38 -2.68
C LEU A 22 11.36 -13.97 -1.25
N LEU A 23 10.75 -13.32 -0.25
CA LEU A 23 10.79 -13.71 1.17
C LEU A 23 9.48 -14.38 1.65
N GLY A 24 8.62 -14.80 0.71
CA GLY A 24 7.30 -15.37 1.03
C GLY A 24 6.41 -14.39 1.80
N ASP A 25 5.71 -14.89 2.81
CA ASP A 25 4.73 -14.10 3.59
C ASP A 25 5.35 -12.92 4.33
N ILE A 26 6.62 -13.03 4.77
CA ILE A 26 7.32 -11.93 5.44
C ILE A 26 7.47 -10.74 4.50
N GLY A 27 7.94 -11.01 3.28
CA GLY A 27 8.10 -9.96 2.29
C GLY A 27 6.77 -9.44 1.77
N ARG A 28 5.72 -10.28 1.69
CA ARG A 28 4.36 -9.81 1.36
C ARG A 28 3.82 -8.83 2.39
N ASN A 29 4.02 -9.10 3.68
CA ASN A 29 3.69 -8.17 4.76
C ASN A 29 4.54 -6.88 4.69
N TYR A 30 5.81 -6.99 4.30
CA TYR A 30 6.67 -5.81 4.10
C TYR A 30 6.19 -4.93 2.93
N SER A 31 5.82 -5.53 1.80
CA SER A 31 5.28 -4.79 0.65
C SER A 31 3.93 -4.14 1.00
N GLU A 32 3.08 -4.80 1.77
CA GLU A 32 1.86 -4.20 2.32
C GLU A 32 2.15 -3.01 3.25
N LEU A 33 3.15 -3.15 4.14
CA LEU A 33 3.61 -2.07 5.00
C LEU A 33 4.09 -0.87 4.16
N ALA A 34 4.88 -1.11 3.13
CA ALA A 34 5.36 -0.06 2.23
C ALA A 34 4.19 0.62 1.49
N ALA A 35 3.25 -0.15 0.94
CA ALA A 35 2.09 0.38 0.23
C ALA A 35 1.18 1.20 1.15
N SER A 36 0.96 0.76 2.39
CA SER A 36 0.11 1.44 3.37
C SER A 36 0.74 2.73 3.91
N TRP A 37 2.06 2.84 4.01
CA TRP A 37 2.71 4.08 4.46
C TRP A 37 2.97 5.07 3.33
N LEU A 38 3.01 4.63 2.07
CA LEU A 38 3.37 5.49 0.93
C LEU A 38 2.44 6.71 0.79
N TRP A 39 1.12 6.51 0.82
CA TRP A 39 0.17 7.61 0.71
C TRP A 39 0.22 8.54 1.93
N VAL A 40 0.42 8.00 3.13
CA VAL A 40 0.60 8.79 4.37
C VAL A 40 1.84 9.68 4.25
N ALA A 41 2.96 9.13 3.78
CA ALA A 41 4.19 9.89 3.55
C ALA A 41 4.03 10.95 2.45
N ALA A 42 3.33 10.62 1.36
CA ALA A 42 3.05 11.56 0.27
C ALA A 42 2.17 12.74 0.75
N LEU A 43 1.04 12.45 1.41
CA LEU A 43 0.15 13.49 1.96
C LEU A 43 0.84 14.29 3.06
N GLY A 44 1.58 13.63 3.96
CA GLY A 44 2.38 14.29 4.98
C GLY A 44 3.43 15.24 4.38
N GLY A 45 4.09 14.82 3.30
CA GLY A 45 5.01 15.65 2.53
C GLY A 45 4.34 16.91 1.96
N VAL A 46 3.11 16.80 1.45
CA VAL A 46 2.32 17.94 0.96
C VAL A 46 1.96 18.89 2.11
N VAL A 47 1.50 18.37 3.25
CA VAL A 47 1.18 19.18 4.44
C VAL A 47 2.42 19.94 4.93
N LEU A 48 3.57 19.26 5.03
CA LEU A 48 4.84 19.89 5.40
C LEU A 48 5.29 20.93 4.36
N TRP A 49 5.11 20.65 3.07
CA TRP A 49 5.42 21.61 2.01
C TRP A 49 4.56 22.86 2.12
N GLN A 50 3.24 22.72 2.31
CA GLN A 50 2.32 23.85 2.48
C GLN A 50 2.68 24.68 3.72
N GLY A 51 2.95 24.02 4.87
CA GLY A 51 3.31 24.70 6.11
C GLY A 51 4.69 25.37 6.09
N THR A 52 5.62 24.91 5.25
CA THR A 52 6.99 25.46 5.16
C THR A 52 7.24 26.30 3.90
N ARG A 53 6.19 26.59 3.12
CA ARG A 53 6.29 27.38 1.89
C ARG A 53 6.54 28.86 2.21
N PRO A 54 7.60 29.50 1.67
CA PRO A 54 7.84 30.93 1.87
C PRO A 54 6.73 31.78 1.25
N ARG A 55 6.21 32.78 1.98
CA ARG A 55 5.07 33.60 1.55
C ARG A 55 5.32 34.52 0.35
N ARG A 56 6.57 34.93 0.04
CA ARG A 56 6.99 35.59 -1.23
C ARG A 56 8.49 35.97 -1.22
N LYS A 57 9.02 36.27 -2.42
CA LYS A 57 10.42 36.49 -2.87
C LYS A 57 11.24 35.20 -3.04
N ALA A 58 11.21 34.66 -4.26
CA ALA A 58 12.10 33.60 -4.70
C ALA A 58 13.56 34.12 -4.68
N LYS A 59 14.28 33.84 -3.58
CA LYS A 59 15.75 33.93 -3.61
C LYS A 59 16.25 32.92 -4.64
N LYS A 60 17.19 33.33 -5.52
CA LYS A 60 17.94 32.41 -6.38
C LYS A 60 18.44 31.25 -5.52
N VAL A 61 18.15 30.03 -5.94
CA VAL A 61 18.56 28.80 -5.27
C VAL A 61 20.08 28.80 -5.19
N LYS A 62 20.64 29.02 -4.00
CA LYS A 62 22.09 28.95 -3.75
C LYS A 62 22.35 27.84 -2.74
N GLY A 63 23.22 26.90 -3.09
CA GLY A 63 23.65 25.79 -2.24
C GLY A 63 22.99 24.44 -2.56
N GLY A 64 23.74 23.35 -2.37
CA GLY A 64 23.33 21.99 -2.73
C GLY A 64 22.03 21.52 -2.07
N PHE A 65 21.77 21.95 -0.82
CA PHE A 65 20.53 21.61 -0.11
C PHE A 65 19.30 22.25 -0.75
N ALA A 66 19.40 23.52 -1.17
CA ALA A 66 18.28 24.26 -1.75
C ALA A 66 17.89 23.66 -3.12
N ILE A 67 18.87 23.21 -3.91
CA ILE A 67 18.66 22.50 -5.18
C ILE A 67 17.98 21.15 -4.94
N ALA A 68 18.50 20.35 -4.00
CA ALA A 68 17.92 19.03 -3.67
C ALA A 68 16.46 19.17 -3.19
N ARG A 69 16.18 20.16 -2.34
CA ARG A 69 14.81 20.47 -1.88
C ARG A 69 13.90 20.90 -3.02
N HIS A 70 14.39 21.74 -3.94
CA HIS A 70 13.59 22.17 -5.09
C HIS A 70 13.14 20.97 -5.93
N TRP A 71 14.07 20.10 -6.33
CA TRP A 71 13.75 18.90 -7.11
C TRP A 71 12.85 17.93 -6.36
N HIS A 72 13.07 17.73 -5.05
CA HIS A 72 12.22 16.85 -4.24
C HIS A 72 10.78 17.37 -4.15
N ILE A 73 10.58 18.69 -4.00
CA ILE A 73 9.24 19.28 -4.01
C ILE A 73 8.60 19.16 -5.39
N THR A 74 9.32 19.53 -6.45
CA THR A 74 8.78 19.51 -7.82
C THR A 74 8.39 18.09 -8.24
N LEU A 75 9.27 17.11 -8.01
CA LEU A 75 8.98 15.70 -8.28
C LEU A 75 7.88 15.17 -7.36
N GLY A 76 7.91 15.49 -6.07
CA GLY A 76 6.88 15.05 -5.13
C GLY A 76 5.48 15.54 -5.51
N LEU A 77 5.33 16.79 -5.97
CA LEU A 77 4.06 17.33 -6.44
C LEU A 77 3.64 16.73 -7.79
N CYS A 78 4.57 16.56 -8.72
CA CYS A 78 4.30 15.95 -10.02
C CYS A 78 3.83 14.50 -9.88
N LEU A 79 4.47 13.75 -8.98
CA LEU A 79 4.21 12.33 -8.79
C LEU A 79 3.05 12.05 -7.82
N LEU A 80 2.56 13.05 -7.08
CA LEU A 80 1.61 12.87 -5.98
C LEU A 80 0.40 12.01 -6.37
N ALA A 81 -0.31 12.41 -7.45
CA ALA A 81 -1.51 11.70 -7.89
C ALA A 81 -1.22 10.24 -8.23
N GLY A 82 -0.10 9.97 -8.91
CA GLY A 82 0.32 8.60 -9.21
C GLY A 82 0.74 7.82 -7.96
N LEU A 83 1.47 8.42 -7.02
CA LEU A 83 1.85 7.73 -5.78
C LEU A 83 0.63 7.34 -4.94
N LEU A 84 -0.41 8.19 -4.88
CA LEU A 84 -1.69 7.84 -4.26
C LEU A 84 -2.37 6.70 -5.01
N PHE A 85 -2.40 6.78 -6.35
CA PHE A 85 -2.94 5.72 -7.19
C PHE A 85 -2.22 4.38 -6.96
N PHE A 86 -0.89 4.31 -7.05
CA PHE A 86 -0.11 3.08 -6.86
C PHE A 86 -0.24 2.53 -5.43
N SER A 87 -0.29 3.40 -4.42
CA SER A 87 -0.50 2.99 -3.03
C SER A 87 -1.87 2.34 -2.84
N THR A 88 -2.96 3.00 -3.30
CA THR A 88 -4.32 2.47 -3.17
C THR A 88 -4.54 1.19 -3.95
N THR A 89 -4.08 1.12 -5.20
CA THR A 89 -4.18 -0.09 -6.03
C THR A 89 -3.29 -1.23 -5.56
N GLY A 90 -2.10 -0.94 -4.99
CA GLY A 90 -1.27 -1.97 -4.38
C GLY A 90 -1.90 -2.58 -3.12
N LEU A 91 -2.65 -1.79 -2.35
CA LEU A 91 -3.36 -2.28 -1.16
C LEU A 91 -4.47 -3.28 -1.49
N THR A 92 -5.08 -3.24 -2.67
CA THR A 92 -6.14 -4.21 -3.03
C THR A 92 -5.62 -5.63 -3.23
N TRP A 93 -4.30 -5.83 -3.39
CA TRP A 93 -3.65 -7.14 -3.59
C TRP A 93 -2.91 -7.65 -2.34
N SER A 94 -2.92 -6.82 -1.31
CA SER A 94 -2.19 -7.11 -0.08
C SER A 94 -2.88 -8.24 0.69
N GLN A 95 -2.16 -8.86 1.62
CA GLN A 95 -2.69 -10.02 2.33
C GLN A 95 -3.83 -9.63 3.29
N TRP A 96 -3.69 -8.52 4.02
CA TRP A 96 -4.66 -8.14 5.05
C TRP A 96 -5.58 -7.02 4.57
N ALA A 97 -5.02 -5.90 4.10
CA ALA A 97 -5.83 -4.82 3.54
C ALA A 97 -6.64 -5.27 2.31
N GLY A 98 -6.06 -6.09 1.42
CA GLY A 98 -6.76 -6.67 0.27
C GLY A 98 -8.01 -7.46 0.69
N ASN A 99 -7.86 -8.40 1.62
CA ASN A 99 -8.99 -9.18 2.16
C ASN A 99 -10.11 -8.31 2.75
N ASN A 100 -9.74 -7.22 3.45
CA ASN A 100 -10.72 -6.26 3.99
C ASN A 100 -11.45 -5.52 2.86
N ILE A 101 -10.71 -5.09 1.83
CA ILE A 101 -11.27 -4.42 0.64
C ILE A 101 -12.20 -5.36 -0.11
N ASP A 102 -11.85 -6.63 -0.27
CA ASP A 102 -12.68 -7.62 -0.95
C ASP A 102 -13.95 -7.94 -0.17
N SER A 103 -13.85 -8.04 1.17
CA SER A 103 -15.00 -8.19 2.05
C SER A 103 -15.97 -7.00 1.92
N MET A 104 -15.43 -5.78 1.90
CA MET A 104 -16.22 -4.56 1.68
C MET A 104 -16.88 -4.54 0.30
N ARG A 105 -16.14 -4.90 -0.76
CA ARG A 105 -16.67 -4.95 -2.13
C ARG A 105 -17.78 -5.99 -2.27
N SER A 106 -17.62 -7.13 -1.61
CA SER A 106 -18.64 -8.18 -1.55
C SER A 106 -19.92 -7.69 -0.87
N ALA A 107 -19.79 -7.06 0.31
CA ALA A 107 -20.93 -6.51 1.04
C ALA A 107 -21.69 -5.41 0.27
N LEU A 108 -21.01 -4.68 -0.62
CA LEU A 108 -21.58 -3.59 -1.40
C LEU A 108 -22.01 -4.00 -2.82
N ASN A 109 -21.91 -5.27 -3.19
CA ASN A 109 -22.17 -5.78 -4.54
C ASN A 109 -21.33 -5.06 -5.64
N TRP A 110 -20.06 -4.77 -5.33
CA TRP A 110 -19.11 -4.12 -6.23
C TRP A 110 -18.13 -5.09 -6.90
N LEU A 111 -18.44 -6.39 -6.85
CA LEU A 111 -17.63 -7.43 -7.46
C LEU A 111 -17.79 -7.43 -8.98
N THR A 112 -16.77 -7.94 -9.67
CA THR A 112 -16.80 -8.10 -11.13
C THR A 112 -17.78 -9.22 -11.47
N PRO A 113 -18.80 -8.99 -12.32
CA PRO A 113 -19.70 -10.05 -12.76
C PRO A 113 -18.92 -11.18 -13.45
N GLN A 114 -19.38 -12.42 -13.26
CA GLN A 114 -18.77 -13.62 -13.83
C GLN A 114 -19.86 -14.50 -14.44
N VAL A 115 -19.53 -15.23 -15.50
CA VAL A 115 -20.48 -16.12 -16.19
C VAL A 115 -20.86 -17.29 -15.30
N ASN A 116 -22.14 -17.63 -15.32
CA ASN A 116 -22.63 -18.84 -14.68
C ASN A 116 -22.14 -20.07 -15.44
N THR A 117 -21.44 -20.96 -14.73
CA THR A 117 -20.94 -22.21 -15.28
C THR A 117 -21.74 -23.42 -14.84
N SER A 118 -22.81 -23.25 -14.05
CA SER A 118 -23.66 -24.37 -13.63
C SER A 118 -24.60 -24.79 -14.76
N LEU A 119 -24.52 -26.06 -15.19
CA LEU A 119 -25.50 -26.64 -16.12
C LEU A 119 -26.80 -27.04 -15.40
N ASP A 120 -26.74 -27.22 -14.09
CA ASP A 120 -27.92 -27.36 -13.24
C ASP A 120 -28.51 -25.96 -13.01
N ASN A 121 -29.70 -25.71 -13.58
CA ASN A 121 -30.44 -24.42 -13.62
C ASN A 121 -30.88 -23.84 -12.25
N VAL A 122 -30.19 -24.11 -11.13
CA VAL A 122 -30.75 -23.88 -9.77
C VAL A 122 -29.84 -23.09 -8.81
N LYS A 123 -28.73 -22.46 -9.23
CA LYS A 123 -27.99 -21.58 -8.29
C LYS A 123 -27.51 -20.27 -8.91
N PRO A 124 -27.85 -19.10 -8.30
CA PRO A 124 -27.12 -17.86 -8.53
C PRO A 124 -25.64 -18.06 -8.18
N VAL A 125 -24.78 -17.46 -9.00
CA VAL A 125 -23.32 -17.52 -8.91
C VAL A 125 -22.84 -16.91 -7.59
N ALA A 126 -21.85 -17.56 -6.96
CA ALA A 126 -21.01 -16.91 -5.95
C ALA A 126 -20.03 -15.97 -6.69
N PRO A 127 -20.11 -14.64 -6.50
CA PRO A 127 -19.19 -13.74 -7.15
C PRO A 127 -17.77 -14.00 -6.62
N ALA A 128 -16.86 -14.34 -7.53
CA ALA A 128 -15.46 -14.57 -7.21
C ALA A 128 -14.65 -13.28 -7.40
N ASP A 129 -13.62 -13.15 -6.58
CA ASP A 129 -12.73 -12.00 -6.51
C ASP A 129 -12.08 -11.66 -7.87
N ALA A 130 -12.03 -10.37 -8.21
CA ALA A 130 -11.35 -9.86 -9.41
C ALA A 130 -9.83 -10.10 -9.38
N HIS A 131 -9.26 -10.40 -8.20
CA HIS A 131 -7.87 -10.79 -8.01
C HIS A 131 -7.66 -12.32 -8.03
N ALA A 132 -8.74 -13.12 -8.08
CA ALA A 132 -8.66 -14.58 -8.16
C ALA A 132 -7.97 -15.07 -9.44
N GLU A 133 -7.93 -14.24 -10.50
CA GLU A 133 -7.27 -14.57 -11.78
C GLU A 133 -5.72 -14.56 -11.70
N HIS A 134 -5.15 -14.05 -10.60
CA HIS A 134 -3.70 -13.98 -10.38
C HIS A 134 -3.21 -14.74 -9.14
N HIS A 135 -4.12 -15.31 -8.35
CA HIS A 135 -3.75 -16.25 -7.29
C HIS A 135 -3.46 -17.63 -7.89
N GLY A 136 -2.36 -17.71 -8.65
CA GLY A 136 -1.70 -18.99 -8.90
C GLY A 136 -1.29 -19.59 -7.55
N ASP A 137 -1.86 -20.76 -7.23
CA ASP A 137 -1.41 -21.74 -6.24
C ASP A 137 -0.65 -21.19 -5.02
N MET A 138 -1.34 -20.40 -4.19
CA MET A 138 -0.79 -19.96 -2.90
C MET A 138 -1.08 -21.03 -1.83
N SER A 139 -0.21 -22.04 -1.80
CA SER A 139 -0.08 -22.96 -0.67
C SER A 139 0.26 -22.15 0.60
N MET A 140 -0.67 -22.15 1.56
CA MET A 140 -0.48 -21.58 2.91
C MET A 140 0.41 -22.51 3.76
N PRO A 141 1.63 -22.11 4.17
CA PRO A 141 2.41 -22.89 5.13
C PRO A 141 2.02 -22.47 6.55
N GLY A 142 1.34 -23.33 7.31
CA GLY A 142 1.20 -23.14 8.76
C GLY A 142 -0.13 -23.48 9.42
N MET A 143 -1.16 -23.90 8.68
CA MET A 143 -2.33 -24.55 9.29
C MET A 143 -2.24 -26.06 9.07
N SER A 144 -2.22 -26.83 10.15
CA SER A 144 -2.35 -28.29 10.13
C SER A 144 -3.77 -28.68 9.71
N MET A 145 -4.05 -28.56 8.42
CA MET A 145 -5.20 -29.25 7.83
C MET A 145 -4.85 -30.74 7.77
N LYS A 146 -5.76 -31.59 8.27
CA LYS A 146 -5.74 -33.03 8.00
C LYS A 146 -5.45 -33.24 6.50
N PRO A 147 -4.65 -34.25 6.11
CA PRO A 147 -4.33 -34.48 4.71
C PRO A 147 -5.65 -34.70 3.96
N ALA A 148 -6.12 -33.65 3.28
CA ALA A 148 -7.15 -33.80 2.28
C ALA A 148 -6.50 -34.63 1.18
N THR A 149 -7.07 -35.80 0.92
CA THR A 149 -6.76 -36.59 -0.26
C THR A 149 -6.67 -35.64 -1.45
N PRO A 150 -5.56 -35.65 -2.23
CA PRO A 150 -5.47 -34.81 -3.40
C PRO A 150 -6.64 -35.16 -4.31
N LYS A 151 -7.62 -34.26 -4.41
CA LYS A 151 -8.64 -34.37 -5.45
C LYS A 151 -7.86 -34.39 -6.76
N PRO A 152 -8.08 -35.38 -7.64
CA PRO A 152 -7.41 -35.38 -8.93
C PRO A 152 -7.70 -34.03 -9.58
N VAL A 153 -6.65 -33.25 -9.80
CA VAL A 153 -6.72 -32.09 -10.68
C VAL A 153 -7.18 -32.68 -12.00
N ALA A 154 -8.39 -32.32 -12.44
CA ALA A 154 -8.88 -32.72 -13.74
C ALA A 154 -7.90 -32.11 -14.75
N VAL A 155 -6.93 -32.91 -15.18
CA VAL A 155 -5.96 -32.54 -16.20
C VAL A 155 -6.79 -32.19 -17.42
N ASN A 156 -6.54 -30.99 -17.96
CA ASN A 156 -7.23 -30.53 -19.15
C ASN A 156 -7.24 -31.64 -20.20
N ARG A 157 -8.41 -32.16 -20.61
CA ARG A 157 -8.44 -33.29 -21.56
C ARG A 157 -7.82 -32.84 -22.87
N SER A 158 -6.85 -33.59 -23.39
CA SER A 158 -6.11 -33.25 -24.62
C SER A 158 -7.00 -33.10 -25.84
N ASP A 159 -8.10 -33.86 -25.88
CA ASP A 159 -9.03 -33.95 -27.02
C ASP A 159 -10.29 -33.13 -26.77
N SER A 160 -10.12 -31.91 -26.29
CA SER A 160 -11.24 -31.01 -26.01
C SER A 160 -11.63 -30.23 -27.26
N ASP A 161 -12.92 -30.01 -27.41
CA ASP A 161 -13.58 -29.24 -28.47
C ASP A 161 -13.28 -27.73 -28.44
N TRP A 162 -12.02 -27.32 -28.24
CA TRP A 162 -11.61 -25.92 -28.16
C TRP A 162 -12.05 -25.10 -29.37
N GLY A 163 -11.99 -25.70 -30.56
CA GLY A 163 -12.42 -25.06 -31.81
C GLY A 163 -13.92 -24.78 -31.82
N ASN A 164 -14.73 -25.77 -31.44
CA ASN A 164 -16.19 -25.64 -31.39
C ASN A 164 -16.62 -24.66 -30.31
N VAL A 165 -16.00 -24.72 -29.12
CA VAL A 165 -16.23 -23.77 -28.02
C VAL A 165 -15.84 -22.34 -28.44
N LEU A 166 -14.70 -22.17 -29.10
CA LEU A 166 -14.28 -20.87 -29.62
C LEU A 166 -15.26 -20.36 -30.67
N ASN A 167 -15.67 -21.20 -31.63
CA ASN A 167 -16.63 -20.83 -32.67
C ASN A 167 -17.99 -20.44 -32.09
N ALA A 168 -18.51 -21.21 -31.12
CA ALA A 168 -19.72 -20.87 -30.40
C ALA A 168 -19.61 -19.53 -29.67
N ALA A 169 -18.50 -19.28 -28.99
CA ALA A 169 -18.24 -18.00 -28.33
C ALA A 169 -18.14 -16.84 -29.34
N ARG A 170 -17.50 -17.04 -30.51
CA ARG A 170 -17.45 -16.05 -31.59
C ARG A 170 -18.84 -15.72 -32.12
N ALA A 171 -19.66 -16.75 -32.35
CA ALA A 171 -21.04 -16.58 -32.78
C ALA A 171 -21.90 -15.84 -31.73
N ALA A 172 -21.56 -15.97 -30.44
CA ALA A 172 -22.21 -15.29 -29.34
C ALA A 172 -21.75 -13.83 -29.11
N GLY A 173 -20.81 -13.31 -29.91
CA GLY A 173 -20.37 -11.91 -29.87
C GLY A 173 -19.00 -11.67 -29.23
N ILE A 174 -18.30 -12.72 -28.76
CA ILE A 174 -16.91 -12.60 -28.31
C ILE A 174 -16.03 -12.28 -29.52
N SER A 175 -15.58 -11.04 -29.66
CA SER A 175 -14.93 -10.53 -30.88
C SER A 175 -13.44 -10.22 -30.68
N ALA A 176 -12.96 -10.21 -29.43
CA ALA A 176 -11.57 -9.88 -29.13
C ALA A 176 -10.58 -10.82 -29.80
N ALA A 177 -9.49 -10.27 -30.36
CA ALA A 177 -8.44 -11.09 -30.97
C ALA A 177 -7.78 -12.05 -29.97
N LYS A 178 -7.72 -11.66 -28.69
CA LYS A 178 -7.17 -12.48 -27.60
C LYS A 178 -8.29 -12.90 -26.66
N VAL A 179 -8.45 -14.20 -26.52
CA VAL A 179 -9.40 -14.84 -25.60
C VAL A 179 -8.70 -15.89 -24.76
N GLU A 180 -9.16 -16.03 -23.52
CA GLU A 180 -8.78 -17.11 -22.61
C GLU A 180 -9.92 -18.12 -22.55
N LEU A 181 -9.61 -19.39 -22.79
CA LEU A 181 -10.56 -20.49 -22.69
C LEU A 181 -10.17 -21.33 -21.47
N ARG A 182 -11.14 -21.60 -20.60
CA ARG A 182 -10.99 -22.45 -19.43
C ARG A 182 -11.95 -23.62 -19.51
N GLN A 183 -11.43 -24.83 -19.30
CA GLN A 183 -12.22 -26.05 -19.30
C GLN A 183 -13.18 -26.12 -18.09
N PRO A 184 -14.27 -26.88 -18.19
CA PRO A 184 -15.11 -27.23 -17.06
C PRO A 184 -14.29 -27.83 -15.90
N LYS A 185 -14.50 -27.31 -14.69
CA LYS A 185 -13.82 -27.81 -13.48
C LYS A 185 -14.40 -29.14 -12.94
N GLY A 186 -15.29 -29.79 -13.68
CA GLY A 186 -15.95 -31.05 -13.31
C GLY A 186 -17.19 -31.33 -14.16
N ALA A 187 -17.85 -32.47 -13.92
CA ALA A 187 -19.13 -32.79 -14.54
C ALA A 187 -20.22 -31.77 -14.14
N GLY A 188 -21.15 -31.48 -15.07
CA GLY A 188 -22.21 -30.50 -14.83
C GLY A 188 -21.75 -29.03 -14.87
N LYS A 189 -20.55 -28.76 -15.40
CA LYS A 189 -20.00 -27.41 -15.56
C LYS A 189 -19.76 -27.04 -17.01
N ALA A 190 -19.99 -25.77 -17.31
CA ALA A 190 -19.72 -25.16 -18.60
C ALA A 190 -18.25 -24.72 -18.73
N TRP A 191 -17.79 -24.62 -19.97
CA TRP A 191 -16.58 -23.89 -20.34
C TRP A 191 -16.73 -22.41 -20.01
N THR A 192 -15.61 -21.71 -19.85
CA THR A 192 -15.59 -20.24 -19.79
C THR A 192 -14.70 -19.70 -20.90
N VAL A 193 -15.23 -18.76 -21.68
CA VAL A 193 -14.49 -18.02 -22.70
C VAL A 193 -14.54 -16.55 -22.34
N THR A 194 -13.37 -15.96 -22.09
CA THR A 194 -13.25 -14.57 -21.64
C THR A 194 -12.37 -13.78 -22.59
N GLU A 195 -12.80 -12.58 -22.96
CA GLU A 195 -11.96 -11.63 -23.69
C GLU A 195 -10.87 -11.07 -22.78
N VAL A 196 -9.63 -11.05 -23.28
CA VAL A 196 -8.46 -10.58 -22.54
C VAL A 196 -7.72 -9.47 -23.27
N ASP A 197 -8.37 -8.82 -24.24
CA ASP A 197 -7.78 -7.71 -24.98
C ASP A 197 -7.92 -6.40 -24.19
N ARG A 198 -6.77 -5.89 -23.74
CA ARG A 198 -6.66 -4.69 -22.89
C ARG A 198 -6.37 -3.42 -23.71
N ARG A 199 -6.48 -3.49 -25.05
CA ARG A 199 -6.42 -2.32 -25.95
C ARG A 199 -7.71 -1.51 -25.84
N TRP A 200 -7.71 -0.31 -26.44
CA TRP A 200 -8.91 0.53 -26.51
C TRP A 200 -9.65 0.28 -27.83
N PRO A 201 -10.97 0.05 -27.84
CA PRO A 201 -11.85 -0.14 -26.68
C PRO A 201 -11.55 -1.45 -25.93
N THR A 202 -11.71 -1.43 -24.60
CA THR A 202 -11.45 -2.60 -23.74
C THR A 202 -12.48 -3.69 -24.00
N GLN A 203 -12.01 -4.91 -24.29
CA GLN A 203 -12.84 -6.06 -24.63
C GLN A 203 -12.64 -7.15 -23.57
N VAL A 204 -13.64 -7.29 -22.72
CA VAL A 204 -13.58 -8.13 -21.51
C VAL A 204 -14.91 -8.85 -21.26
N ASP A 205 -15.67 -9.05 -22.34
CA ASP A 205 -16.89 -9.84 -22.30
C ASP A 205 -16.55 -11.30 -22.03
N ALA A 206 -17.50 -12.03 -21.45
CA ALA A 206 -17.33 -13.43 -21.15
C ALA A 206 -18.61 -14.22 -21.44
N VAL A 207 -18.44 -15.44 -21.93
CA VAL A 207 -19.53 -16.41 -22.12
C VAL A 207 -19.19 -17.73 -21.46
N SER A 208 -20.20 -18.44 -21.00
CA SER A 208 -20.10 -19.84 -20.63
C SER A 208 -20.73 -20.73 -21.69
N VAL A 209 -20.05 -21.83 -22.02
CA VAL A 209 -20.44 -22.71 -23.14
C VAL A 209 -20.61 -24.14 -22.63
N ASN A 210 -21.77 -24.74 -22.90
CA ASN A 210 -22.03 -26.13 -22.52
C ASN A 210 -21.07 -27.07 -23.28
N PRO A 211 -20.33 -27.95 -22.58
CA PRO A 211 -19.39 -28.89 -23.22
C PRO A 211 -20.05 -29.91 -24.15
N ASP A 212 -21.34 -30.21 -23.97
CA ASP A 212 -21.98 -31.33 -24.68
C ASP A 212 -22.63 -30.90 -26.01
N ASP A 213 -23.24 -29.72 -26.06
CA ASP A 213 -24.00 -29.22 -27.22
C ASP A 213 -23.53 -27.84 -27.74
N PHE A 214 -22.51 -27.25 -27.11
CA PHE A 214 -21.96 -25.93 -27.43
C PHE A 214 -22.96 -24.76 -27.33
N THR A 215 -24.07 -24.94 -26.62
CA THR A 215 -25.01 -23.85 -26.34
C THR A 215 -24.42 -22.87 -25.32
N ILE A 216 -24.81 -21.59 -25.44
CA ILE A 216 -24.40 -20.55 -24.50
C ILE A 216 -25.27 -20.65 -23.25
N VAL A 217 -24.64 -20.86 -22.09
CA VAL A 217 -25.30 -20.98 -20.80
C VAL A 217 -25.54 -19.61 -20.18
N ASP A 218 -24.55 -18.72 -20.28
CA ASP A 218 -24.62 -17.36 -19.76
C ASP A 218 -23.69 -16.41 -20.52
N HIS A 219 -24.00 -15.12 -20.49
CA HIS A 219 -23.21 -14.06 -21.12
C HIS A 219 -23.14 -12.83 -20.21
N VAL A 220 -21.92 -12.42 -19.91
CA VAL A 220 -21.58 -11.22 -19.16
C VAL A 220 -20.95 -10.18 -20.08
N TRP A 221 -21.64 -9.05 -20.23
CA TRP A 221 -21.21 -7.91 -21.07
C TRP A 221 -20.50 -6.85 -20.24
N PHE A 222 -19.32 -6.41 -20.67
CA PHE A 222 -18.54 -5.37 -20.02
C PHE A 222 -19.33 -4.07 -19.86
N ASP A 223 -20.13 -3.70 -20.86
CA ASP A 223 -20.94 -2.50 -20.81
C ASP A 223 -21.91 -2.47 -19.64
N LYS A 224 -22.35 -3.65 -19.18
CA LYS A 224 -23.27 -3.83 -18.03
C LYS A 224 -22.54 -3.93 -16.69
N PHE A 225 -21.22 -3.84 -16.64
CA PHE A 225 -20.50 -3.90 -15.38
C PHE A 225 -20.83 -2.68 -14.51
N PRO A 226 -20.95 -2.87 -13.18
CA PRO A 226 -20.97 -1.74 -12.25
C PRO A 226 -19.78 -0.82 -12.48
N LEU A 227 -19.99 0.49 -12.35
CA LEU A 227 -18.93 1.49 -12.57
C LEU A 227 -17.68 1.20 -11.72
N VAL A 228 -17.89 0.82 -10.45
CA VAL A 228 -16.80 0.47 -9.53
C VAL A 228 -15.99 -0.71 -10.06
N ALA A 229 -16.64 -1.75 -10.60
CA ALA A 229 -15.95 -2.89 -11.19
C ALA A 229 -15.12 -2.50 -12.43
N LYS A 230 -15.64 -1.60 -13.29
CA LYS A 230 -14.88 -1.04 -14.41
C LYS A 230 -13.65 -0.25 -13.93
N LEU A 231 -13.84 0.63 -12.94
CA LEU A 231 -12.76 1.45 -12.38
C LEU A 231 -11.69 0.60 -11.71
N THR A 232 -12.06 -0.41 -10.92
CA THR A 232 -11.10 -1.32 -10.30
C THR A 232 -10.33 -2.10 -11.36
N ARG A 233 -11.00 -2.61 -12.40
CA ARG A 233 -10.31 -3.33 -13.49
C ARG A 233 -9.33 -2.43 -14.24
N TRP A 234 -9.76 -1.25 -14.68
CA TRP A 234 -8.87 -0.29 -15.33
C TRP A 234 -7.72 0.16 -14.42
N GLY A 235 -7.98 0.35 -13.13
CA GLY A 235 -6.94 0.66 -12.14
C GLY A 235 -5.91 -0.44 -12.00
N VAL A 236 -6.36 -1.70 -11.92
CA VAL A 236 -5.48 -2.88 -11.94
C VAL A 236 -4.67 -2.95 -13.22
N ASP A 237 -5.30 -2.80 -14.38
CA ASP A 237 -4.62 -2.87 -15.67
C ASP A 237 -3.60 -1.75 -15.87
N ALA A 238 -3.91 -0.55 -15.35
CA ALA A 238 -2.97 0.56 -15.30
C ALA A 238 -1.78 0.23 -14.40
N HIS A 239 -2.02 -0.23 -13.16
CA HIS A 239 -0.97 -0.61 -12.20
C HIS A 239 -0.07 -1.75 -12.72
N MET A 240 -0.63 -2.71 -13.44
CA MET A 240 0.12 -3.85 -13.98
C MET A 240 0.88 -3.54 -15.28
N GLY A 241 0.76 -2.32 -15.84
CA GLY A 241 1.49 -1.94 -17.05
C GLY A 241 0.91 -2.53 -18.34
N VAL A 242 -0.35 -2.96 -18.32
CA VAL A 242 -0.99 -3.70 -19.43
C VAL A 242 -2.10 -2.92 -20.11
N LEU A 243 -2.69 -1.95 -19.42
CA LEU A 243 -3.62 -0.98 -20.04
C LEU A 243 -2.86 -0.18 -21.12
N PHE A 244 -3.42 -0.04 -22.32
CA PHE A 244 -2.83 0.72 -23.45
C PHE A 244 -1.43 0.26 -23.95
N GLY A 245 -0.82 -0.78 -23.38
CA GLY A 245 0.48 -1.28 -23.80
C GLY A 245 1.66 -0.36 -23.45
N LEU A 246 2.51 -0.05 -24.43
CA LEU A 246 3.79 0.66 -24.24
C LEU A 246 3.67 2.02 -23.50
N PRO A 247 2.70 2.90 -23.80
CA PRO A 247 2.56 4.17 -23.10
C PRO A 247 2.42 4.01 -21.58
N ASN A 248 1.60 3.05 -21.14
CA ASN A 248 1.42 2.78 -19.71
C ASN A 248 2.70 2.26 -19.06
N GLN A 249 3.44 1.37 -19.75
CA GLN A 249 4.73 0.87 -19.27
C GLN A 249 5.75 1.99 -19.08
N LEU A 250 5.82 2.94 -20.02
CA LEU A 250 6.71 4.10 -19.92
C LEU A 250 6.32 5.03 -18.76
N ILE A 251 5.01 5.24 -18.56
CA ILE A 251 4.49 6.02 -17.43
C ILE A 251 4.88 5.33 -16.11
N LEU A 252 4.63 4.03 -15.97
CA LEU A 252 5.01 3.26 -14.77
C LEU A 252 6.52 3.30 -14.51
N ALA A 253 7.33 3.16 -15.56
CA ALA A 253 8.78 3.27 -15.45
C ALA A 253 9.20 4.67 -14.97
N ALA A 254 8.60 5.73 -15.50
CA ALA A 254 8.84 7.10 -15.06
C ALA A 254 8.44 7.32 -13.59
N PHE A 255 7.31 6.76 -13.15
CA PHE A 255 6.91 6.81 -11.74
C PHE A 255 7.86 6.03 -10.84
N GLY A 256 8.28 4.83 -11.24
CA GLY A 256 9.25 4.02 -10.49
C GLY A 256 10.61 4.72 -10.34
N LEU A 257 11.16 5.23 -11.44
CA LEU A 257 12.40 6.02 -11.41
C LEU A 257 12.25 7.32 -10.62
N GLY A 258 11.10 7.99 -10.76
CA GLY A 258 10.77 9.19 -10.00
C GLY A 258 10.72 8.93 -8.50
N LEU A 259 10.11 7.82 -8.07
CA LEU A 259 10.09 7.38 -6.68
C LEU A 259 11.50 7.07 -6.17
N CYS A 260 12.33 6.36 -6.94
CA CYS A 260 13.74 6.12 -6.60
C CYS A 260 14.51 7.44 -6.43
N ALA A 261 14.35 8.39 -7.37
CA ALA A 261 14.97 9.70 -7.29
C ALA A 261 14.51 10.49 -6.05
N MET A 262 13.21 10.42 -5.71
CA MET A 262 12.64 11.03 -4.51
C MET A 262 13.27 10.48 -3.23
N ILE A 263 13.45 9.16 -3.13
CA ILE A 263 14.11 8.49 -2.02
C ILE A 263 15.56 8.97 -1.90
N VAL A 264 16.32 8.95 -3.00
CA VAL A 264 17.72 9.43 -3.03
C VAL A 264 17.82 10.89 -2.62
N LEU A 265 16.95 11.77 -3.13
CA LEU A 265 16.91 13.18 -2.75
C LEU A 265 16.57 13.37 -1.26
N GLY A 266 15.66 12.55 -0.72
CA GLY A 266 15.33 12.53 0.71
C GLY A 266 16.56 12.22 1.58
N TYR A 267 17.25 11.13 1.29
CA TYR A 267 18.49 10.76 1.99
C TYR A 267 19.60 11.78 1.80
N ARG A 268 19.75 12.34 0.59
CA ARG A 268 20.74 13.37 0.29
C ARG A 268 20.49 14.64 1.11
N MET A 269 19.24 15.09 1.20
CA MET A 269 18.86 16.23 2.05
C MET A 269 19.12 15.95 3.53
N TRP A 270 18.80 14.74 4.00
CA TRP A 270 19.12 14.32 5.36
C TRP A 270 20.62 14.34 5.63
N TRP A 271 21.45 13.82 4.70
CA TRP A 271 22.90 13.82 4.82
C TRP A 271 23.49 15.23 4.90
N MET A 272 23.01 16.15 4.06
CA MET A 272 23.46 17.55 4.06
C MET A 272 23.07 18.33 5.32
N ARG A 273 22.00 17.90 6.01
CA ARG A 273 21.53 18.52 7.26
C ARG A 273 21.95 17.73 8.50
N ARG A 274 22.84 16.74 8.37
CA ARG A 274 23.30 15.88 9.47
C ARG A 274 23.57 16.71 10.73
N PRO A 275 22.76 16.57 11.80
CA PRO A 275 22.98 17.31 13.02
C PRO A 275 24.27 16.82 13.68
N SER A 276 25.25 17.70 13.88
CA SER A 276 26.39 17.45 14.77
C SER A 276 25.90 17.55 16.22
N ARG A 277 25.57 16.40 16.83
CA ARG A 277 24.97 16.26 18.17
C ARG A 277 23.59 16.93 18.29
N ALA A 278 22.57 16.15 18.62
CA ALA A 278 21.28 16.72 18.99
C ALA A 278 21.42 17.43 20.36
N GLU A 279 21.56 18.76 20.38
CA GLU A 279 21.49 19.60 21.60
C GLU A 279 20.07 19.65 22.23
N ALA A 280 19.15 18.76 21.81
CA ALA A 280 17.70 18.87 21.93
C ALA A 280 17.12 20.03 21.08
N ASN A 281 16.12 19.72 20.23
CA ASN A 281 15.39 20.72 19.46
C ASN A 281 13.87 20.48 19.58
N PRO A 282 13.05 21.52 19.81
CA PRO A 282 11.78 21.48 20.56
C PRO A 282 10.55 21.09 19.73
N ALA A 283 10.67 20.07 18.87
CA ALA A 283 9.56 19.28 18.36
C ALA A 283 9.77 17.84 18.82
N GLN A 284 9.64 17.56 20.11
CA GLN A 284 8.45 16.92 20.69
C GLN A 284 8.07 15.66 19.92
N THR A 285 8.33 14.51 20.54
CA THR A 285 7.84 13.18 20.15
C THR A 285 6.41 13.24 19.60
N LEU A 286 6.02 12.33 18.72
CA LEU A 286 4.68 12.30 18.12
C LEU A 286 3.59 12.39 19.21
N PHE A 287 3.80 11.71 20.34
CA PHE A 287 2.94 11.77 21.51
C PHE A 287 2.82 13.17 22.13
N ALA A 288 3.92 13.92 22.24
CA ALA A 288 3.89 15.29 22.73
C ALA A 288 3.18 16.24 21.74
N SER A 289 3.41 16.05 20.44
CA SER A 289 2.70 16.79 19.39
C SER A 289 1.19 16.49 19.40
N TRP A 290 0.82 15.23 19.63
CA TRP A 290 -0.58 14.82 19.79
C TRP A 290 -1.22 15.43 21.03
N LEU A 291 -0.50 15.48 22.16
CA LEU A 291 -0.94 16.18 23.36
C LEU A 291 -1.06 17.70 23.16
N ALA A 292 -0.36 18.31 22.20
CA ALA A 292 -0.52 19.73 21.89
C ALA A 292 -1.82 20.03 21.12
N LEU A 293 -2.49 19.02 20.54
CA LEU A 293 -3.76 19.21 19.84
C LEU A 293 -4.90 19.57 20.81
N THR A 294 -5.90 20.27 20.29
CA THR A 294 -7.19 20.46 20.98
C THR A 294 -7.86 19.11 21.25
N LEU A 295 -8.81 19.05 22.18
CA LEU A 295 -9.53 17.80 22.49
C LEU A 295 -10.15 17.18 21.23
N TYR A 296 -10.78 18.00 20.38
CA TYR A 296 -11.33 17.55 19.10
C TYR A 296 -10.25 17.03 18.15
N GLY A 297 -9.08 17.68 18.09
CA GLY A 297 -7.95 17.20 17.28
C GLY A 297 -7.40 15.86 17.78
N ARG A 298 -7.31 15.66 19.10
CA ARG A 298 -6.88 14.39 19.69
C ARG A 298 -7.85 13.27 19.40
N ILE A 299 -9.15 13.49 19.63
CA ILE A 299 -10.20 12.51 19.36
C ILE A 299 -10.24 12.19 17.86
N GLY A 300 -10.27 13.21 17.00
CA GLY A 300 -10.32 13.02 15.55
C GLY A 300 -9.13 12.24 15.01
N THR A 301 -7.91 12.59 15.41
CA THR A 301 -6.70 11.85 14.99
C THR A 301 -6.67 10.41 15.52
N LEU A 302 -7.14 10.19 16.75
CA LEU A 302 -7.25 8.85 17.32
C LEU A 302 -8.27 7.99 16.56
N LEU A 303 -9.45 8.54 16.26
CA LEU A 303 -10.49 7.85 15.49
C LEU A 303 -10.00 7.50 14.08
N ILE A 304 -9.32 8.42 13.41
CA ILE A 304 -8.72 8.17 12.09
C ILE A 304 -7.65 7.06 12.19
N ALA A 305 -6.78 7.12 13.19
CA ALA A 305 -5.75 6.09 13.38
C ALA A 305 -6.35 4.70 13.68
N LEU A 306 -7.42 4.63 14.48
CA LEU A 306 -8.13 3.39 14.76
C LEU A 306 -8.85 2.85 13.53
N ALA A 307 -9.55 3.70 12.78
CA ALA A 307 -10.24 3.31 11.55
C ALA A 307 -9.24 2.79 10.52
N LEU A 308 -8.14 3.50 10.29
CA LEU A 308 -7.11 3.06 9.36
C LEU A 308 -6.36 1.82 9.87
N GLY A 309 -6.12 1.70 11.17
CA GLY A 309 -5.49 0.51 11.76
C GLY A 309 -6.36 -0.74 11.67
N TYR A 310 -7.70 -0.57 11.72
CA TYR A 310 -8.64 -1.65 11.47
C TYR A 310 -8.69 -2.04 9.99
N CYS A 311 -8.79 -1.06 9.08
CA CYS A 311 -8.84 -1.32 7.64
C CYS A 311 -7.51 -1.84 7.08
N LEU A 312 -6.38 -1.40 7.64
CA LEU A 312 -5.01 -1.72 7.23
C LEU A 312 -4.23 -2.32 8.42
N PRO A 313 -4.42 -3.61 8.76
CA PRO A 313 -3.89 -4.22 10.00
C PRO A 313 -2.37 -4.11 10.15
N VAL A 314 -1.62 -4.35 9.08
CA VAL A 314 -0.14 -4.25 9.08
C VAL A 314 0.31 -2.81 9.41
N MET A 315 -0.38 -1.83 8.85
CA MET A 315 -0.14 -0.42 9.16
C MET A 315 -0.49 -0.12 10.62
N GLY A 316 -1.62 -0.61 11.12
CA GLY A 316 -2.05 -0.46 12.52
C GLY A 316 -1.03 -1.00 13.51
N VAL A 317 -0.54 -2.22 13.30
CA VAL A 317 0.49 -2.84 14.16
C VAL A 317 1.80 -2.03 14.10
N SER A 318 2.25 -1.63 12.91
CA SER A 318 3.47 -0.82 12.78
C SER A 318 3.34 0.56 13.44
N LEU A 319 2.16 1.19 13.36
CA LEU A 319 1.87 2.45 14.04
C LEU A 319 1.91 2.28 15.56
N LEU A 320 1.36 1.19 16.10
CA LEU A 320 1.43 0.90 17.54
C LEU A 320 2.88 0.73 18.02
N ILE A 321 3.72 0.02 17.26
CA ILE A 321 5.16 -0.13 17.56
C ILE A 321 5.84 1.24 17.53
N PHE A 322 5.56 2.06 16.51
CA PHE A 322 6.10 3.42 16.40
C PHE A 322 5.70 4.29 17.59
N LEU A 323 4.42 4.26 18.00
CA LEU A 323 3.91 4.99 19.15
C LEU A 323 4.54 4.52 20.46
N LEU A 324 4.75 3.23 20.64
CA LEU A 324 5.39 2.68 21.84
C LEU A 324 6.83 3.20 21.97
N VAL A 325 7.61 3.13 20.89
CA VAL A 325 8.99 3.67 20.85
C VAL A 325 8.98 5.19 21.12
N ASP A 326 8.05 5.92 20.50
CA ASP A 326 7.92 7.36 20.67
C ASP A 326 7.56 7.76 22.12
N ILE A 327 6.64 7.04 22.77
CA ILE A 327 6.27 7.22 24.17
C ILE A 327 7.45 6.92 25.10
N LEU A 328 8.21 5.86 24.84
CA LEU A 328 9.41 5.54 25.63
C LEU A 328 10.47 6.66 25.52
N ARG A 329 10.69 7.19 24.31
CA ARG A 329 11.58 8.34 24.07
C ARG A 329 11.07 9.59 24.81
N TRP A 330 9.76 9.84 24.77
CA TRP A 330 9.14 10.97 25.46
C TRP A 330 9.33 10.88 26.97
N LYS A 331 9.05 9.72 27.57
CA LYS A 331 9.24 9.46 29.00
C LYS A 331 10.71 9.62 29.41
N HIS A 332 11.64 9.14 28.60
CA HIS A 332 13.06 9.28 28.86
C HIS A 332 13.49 10.76 28.89
N HIS A 333 13.03 11.55 27.92
CA HIS A 333 13.29 12.99 27.87
C HIS A 333 12.69 13.76 29.07
N GLN A 334 11.46 13.41 29.48
CA GLN A 334 10.81 14.00 30.65
C GLN A 334 11.56 13.69 31.96
N ARG A 335 12.19 12.52 32.07
CA ARG A 335 13.01 12.15 33.25
C ARG A 335 14.30 12.96 33.31
N GLN A 336 14.99 13.11 32.18
CA GLN A 336 16.25 13.88 32.12
C GLN A 336 16.05 15.36 32.46
N THR A 337 14.98 15.96 31.92
CA THR A 337 14.64 17.37 32.21
C THR A 337 14.31 17.57 33.69
N ARG A 338 13.52 16.68 34.30
CA ARG A 338 13.23 16.73 35.75
C ARG A 338 14.47 16.55 36.63
N ALA A 339 15.37 15.64 36.27
CA ALA A 339 16.61 15.40 37.01
C ALA A 339 17.59 16.59 36.95
N GLY A 340 17.67 17.30 35.82
CA GLY A 340 18.48 18.52 35.68
C GLY A 340 17.91 19.75 36.38
N SER A 341 16.60 19.76 36.69
CA SER A 341 15.91 20.87 37.38
C SER A 341 15.80 20.73 38.89
N ALA A 342 16.36 19.68 39.50
CA ALA A 342 16.42 19.58 40.96
C ALA A 342 17.32 20.72 41.49
N PRO A 343 16.81 21.59 42.39
CA PRO A 343 17.64 22.67 42.91
C PRO A 343 18.81 22.06 43.67
N HIS A 344 20.03 22.51 43.38
CA HIS A 344 21.16 22.37 44.30
C HIS A 344 20.79 23.09 45.60
N SER A 345 20.12 22.38 46.50
CA SER A 345 20.01 22.75 47.90
C SER A 345 21.42 22.70 48.47
N SER A 346 22.02 23.87 48.55
CA SER A 346 23.15 24.25 49.37
C SER A 346 23.35 23.36 50.60
N GLN A 347 24.29 22.41 50.54
CA GLN A 347 25.12 22.09 51.69
C GLN A 347 26.28 23.09 51.72
N ARG A 348 25.98 24.35 52.05
CA ARG A 348 26.98 25.24 52.63
C ARG A 348 27.00 24.94 54.12
N LEU A 349 28.07 24.28 54.56
CA LEU A 349 28.49 24.23 55.96
C LEU A 349 28.48 25.66 56.53
N PRO A 350 27.86 25.93 57.69
CA PRO A 350 28.13 27.14 58.43
C PRO A 350 29.14 26.85 59.55
N LEU A 351 30.13 27.73 59.62
CA LEU A 351 30.95 28.08 60.80
C LEU A 351 32.23 27.27 61.05
N ASN A 352 33.27 27.60 60.28
CA ASN A 352 34.60 27.85 60.84
C ASN A 352 35.43 28.66 59.83
N SER A 353 35.42 29.99 59.93
CA SER A 353 36.46 30.92 59.46
C SER A 353 35.97 32.37 59.33
N ILE A 354 35.63 33.02 60.45
CA ILE A 354 35.79 34.49 60.54
C ILE A 354 36.39 34.81 61.92
N GLN A 355 37.63 34.34 62.15
CA GLN A 355 38.59 35.08 62.97
C GLN A 355 39.32 36.04 62.04
N SER A 356 38.89 37.31 62.02
CA SER A 356 39.70 38.50 61.68
C SER A 356 38.79 39.71 61.44
N ARG A 357 38.09 40.17 62.48
CA ARG A 357 37.57 41.55 62.56
C ARG A 357 37.17 41.98 63.98
N MET A 358 37.86 41.46 64.99
CA MET A 358 37.91 42.05 66.34
C MET A 358 39.35 42.41 66.67
N ALA A 359 39.89 43.38 65.94
CA ALA A 359 40.99 44.22 66.37
C ALA A 359 40.95 45.49 65.50
N VAL A 360 41.07 46.65 66.14
CA VAL A 360 41.19 47.97 65.50
C VAL A 360 39.87 48.59 64.99
N LYS A 361 38.99 48.94 65.92
CA LYS A 361 38.39 50.29 65.97
C LYS A 361 37.57 50.46 67.25
N ASN A 362 38.21 50.93 68.31
CA ASN A 362 37.63 51.82 69.33
C ASN A 362 38.74 52.39 70.21
N LEU A 363 39.66 53.11 69.56
CA LEU A 363 40.45 54.18 70.18
C LEU A 363 39.77 55.49 69.78
N ARG A 364 38.74 55.87 70.54
CA ARG A 364 38.20 57.25 70.67
C ARG A 364 37.07 57.26 71.71
N LYS A 365 37.46 57.32 72.99
CA LYS A 365 36.84 58.10 74.08
C LYS A 365 37.43 57.66 75.43
N ARG A 366 38.61 58.18 75.76
CA ARG A 366 39.00 58.87 77.01
C ARG A 366 40.51 59.00 77.04
#